data_AF-A0A7S3BXA0-F1
#
_entry.id   AF-A0A7S3BXA0-F1
#
_cell.length_a   1.000
_cell.length_b   1.000
_cell.length_c   1.000
_cell.angle_alpha   90.00
_cell.angle_beta   90.00
_cell.angle_gamma   90.00
#
_symmetry.space_group_name_H-M   'P 1'
#
loop_
_entity.id
_entity.type
_entity.pdbx_description
1 polymer ?
#
loop_
_entity_poly.entity_id
_entity_poly.type
_entity_poly.pdbx_seq_one_letter_code
_entity_poly.pdbx_strand_id
1 'polypeptide(L)'
;RGMTPRAVSHAFARLRADAEAARKAKPPRPPQDVRLRVSYVEIYNEVLYDLLAGPSAFTGAGQGGEAGAPTHAEGELQIHEDQRLGLLVRGLREVSVER
;
A
#
# COMPACT_ATOMS: atom_id res chain seq x y z
N ARG A 1 -13.80 11.26 -9.67
CA ARG A 1 -12.92 10.43 -8.81
C ARG A 1 -13.17 8.96 -9.13
N GLY A 2 -12.10 8.19 -9.34
CA GLY A 2 -12.16 6.75 -9.62
C GLY A 2 -12.49 5.89 -8.39
N MET A 3 -12.39 4.57 -8.55
CA MET A 3 -12.75 3.60 -7.52
C MET A 3 -11.85 3.70 -6.27
N THR A 4 -10.52 3.68 -6.44
CA THR A 4 -9.56 3.74 -5.33
C THR A 4 -9.80 4.92 -4.36
N PRO A 5 -9.89 6.18 -4.81
CA PRO A 5 -10.14 7.29 -3.88
C PRO A 5 -11.53 7.24 -3.23
N ARG A 6 -12.54 6.63 -3.88
CA ARG A 6 -13.86 6.41 -3.26
C ARG A 6 -13.80 5.34 -2.18
N ALA A 7 -13.12 4.22 -2.43
CA ALA A 7 -12.95 3.12 -1.50
C ALA A 7 -12.19 3.56 -0.24
N VAL A 8 -11.09 4.30 -0.41
CA VAL A 8 -10.32 4.87 0.71
C VAL A 8 -11.19 5.83 1.55
N SER A 9 -11.92 6.73 0.89
CA SER A 9 -12.83 7.65 1.58
C SER A 9 -13.91 6.91 2.38
N HIS A 10 -14.48 5.86 1.78
CA HIS A 10 -15.48 5.01 2.41
C HIS A 10 -14.90 4.23 3.61
N ALA A 11 -13.70 3.67 3.49
CA ALA A 11 -13.03 2.96 4.58
C ALA A 11 -12.85 3.87 5.81
N PHE A 12 -12.31 5.09 5.61
CA PHE A 12 -12.18 6.06 6.71
C PHE A 12 -13.53 6.49 7.29
N ALA A 13 -14.56 6.66 6.45
CA ALA A 13 -15.91 7.00 6.94
C ALA A 13 -16.46 5.87 7.82
N ARG A 14 -16.22 4.62 7.43
CA ARG A 14 -16.69 3.45 8.19
C ARG A 14 -16.02 3.35 9.55
N LEU A 15 -14.69 3.50 9.61
CA LEU A 15 -13.95 3.47 10.88
C LEU A 15 -14.45 4.53 11.87
N ARG A 16 -14.79 5.71 11.38
CA ARG A 16 -15.37 6.78 12.20
C ARG A 16 -16.75 6.42 12.73
N ALA A 17 -17.62 5.89 11.87
CA ALA A 17 -18.96 5.47 12.25
C ALA A 17 -18.93 4.34 13.28
N ASP A 18 -18.04 3.36 13.11
CA ASP A 18 -17.87 2.25 14.03
C ASP A 18 -17.32 2.72 15.39
N ALA A 19 -16.36 3.65 15.40
CA ALA A 19 -15.87 4.29 16.63
C ALA A 19 -16.96 5.07 17.36
N GLU A 20 -17.80 5.82 16.63
CA GLU A 20 -18.94 6.53 17.21
C GLU A 20 -19.99 5.57 17.77
N ALA A 21 -20.32 4.50 17.03
CA ALA A 21 -21.25 3.47 17.47
C ALA A 21 -20.75 2.71 18.70
N ALA A 22 -19.44 2.45 18.82
CA ALA A 22 -18.84 1.86 20.01
C ALA A 22 -19.00 2.75 21.24
N ARG A 23 -18.81 4.06 21.09
CA ARG A 23 -19.00 5.06 22.15
C ARG A 23 -20.46 5.22 22.59
N LYS A 24 -21.41 5.09 21.66
CA LYS A 24 -22.86 5.22 21.93
C LYS A 24 -23.51 3.93 22.44
N ALA A 25 -22.83 2.79 22.37
CA ALA A 25 -23.38 1.50 22.80
C ALA A 25 -23.68 1.48 24.32
N LYS A 26 -24.68 0.69 24.72
CA LYS A 26 -24.99 0.41 26.13
C LYS A 26 -25.00 -1.12 26.33
N PRO A 27 -24.00 -1.71 27.00
CA PRO A 27 -22.82 -1.04 27.58
C PRO A 27 -21.86 -0.47 26.52
N PRO A 28 -21.02 0.52 26.87
CA PRO A 28 -20.00 1.05 25.96
C PRO A 28 -19.06 -0.06 25.51
N ARG A 29 -18.74 -0.10 24.23
CA ARG A 29 -17.74 -1.04 23.70
C ARG A 29 -16.37 -0.37 23.70
N PRO A 30 -15.29 -1.10 23.99
CA PRO A 30 -13.95 -0.55 23.92
C PRO A 30 -13.63 -0.08 22.48
N PRO A 31 -12.85 0.99 22.31
CA PRO A 31 -12.40 1.41 20.99
C PRO A 31 -11.55 0.28 20.37
N GLN A 32 -11.81 -0.03 19.10
CA GLN A 32 -10.98 -0.97 18.35
C GLN A 32 -9.74 -0.24 17.84
N ASP A 33 -8.55 -0.80 18.07
CA ASP A 33 -7.30 -0.33 17.44
C ASP A 33 -7.26 -0.84 16.00
N VAL A 34 -7.93 -0.12 15.10
CA VAL A 34 -7.94 -0.45 13.67
C VAL A 34 -6.94 0.44 12.94
N ARG A 35 -6.00 -0.19 12.24
CA ARG A 35 -4.97 0.49 11.45
C ARG A 35 -5.19 0.22 9.97
N LEU A 36 -5.24 1.28 9.19
CA LEU A 36 -5.24 1.18 7.73
C LEU A 36 -3.79 1.16 7.25
N ARG A 37 -3.42 0.10 6.54
CA ARG A 37 -2.11 -0.03 5.90
C ARG A 37 -2.32 -0.11 4.39
N VAL A 38 -1.46 0.54 3.65
CA VAL A 38 -1.51 0.57 2.18
C VAL A 38 -0.14 0.18 1.64
N SER A 39 -0.14 -0.68 0.64
CA SER A 39 0.98 -1.00 -0.24
C SER A 39 0.60 -0.61 -1.66
N TYR A 40 1.58 -0.24 -2.49
CA TYR A 40 1.35 0.04 -3.90
C TYR A 40 2.45 -0.61 -4.74
N VAL A 41 2.05 -1.53 -5.60
CA VAL A 41 2.95 -2.34 -6.43
C VAL A 41 2.61 -2.15 -7.91
N GLU A 42 3.64 -2.11 -8.74
CA GLU A 42 3.52 -2.21 -10.19
C GLU A 42 4.07 -3.54 -10.66
N ILE A 43 3.43 -4.14 -11.67
CA ILE A 43 3.95 -5.31 -12.38
C ILE A 43 4.27 -4.85 -13.79
N TYR A 44 5.56 -4.85 -14.14
CA TYR A 44 6.03 -4.44 -15.46
C TYR A 44 7.05 -5.45 -15.98
N ASN A 45 6.79 -6.01 -17.16
CA ASN A 45 7.58 -7.07 -17.77
C ASN A 45 7.84 -8.26 -16.82
N GLU A 46 6.80 -8.74 -16.14
CA GLU A 46 6.87 -9.84 -15.16
C GLU A 46 7.76 -9.55 -13.93
N VAL A 47 8.15 -8.30 -13.71
CA VAL A 47 8.90 -7.84 -12.53
C VAL A 47 8.01 -6.98 -11.65
N LEU A 48 8.09 -7.18 -10.33
CA LEU A 48 7.31 -6.45 -9.34
C LEU A 48 8.12 -5.28 -8.80
N TYR A 49 7.52 -4.09 -8.72
CA TYR A 49 8.13 -2.88 -8.20
C TYR A 49 7.33 -2.27 -7.05
N ASP A 50 8.00 -1.95 -5.94
CA ASP A 50 7.41 -1.19 -4.84
C ASP A 50 7.33 0.32 -5.18
N LEU A 51 6.12 0.81 -5.47
CA LEU A 51 5.90 2.23 -5.77
C LEU A 51 5.88 3.14 -4.54
N LEU A 52 5.88 2.56 -3.32
CA LEU A 52 6.01 3.32 -2.08
C LEU A 52 7.45 3.34 -1.56
N ALA A 53 8.39 2.67 -2.24
CA ALA A 53 9.80 2.87 -2.02
C ALA A 53 10.15 4.35 -2.29
N GLY A 54 11.03 4.93 -1.46
CA GLY A 54 11.36 6.36 -1.56
C GLY A 54 12.02 6.72 -2.90
N PRO A 55 12.24 8.02 -3.17
CA PRO A 55 12.72 8.50 -4.48
C PRO A 55 14.07 7.95 -4.96
N SER A 56 14.88 7.31 -4.11
CA SER A 56 16.06 6.56 -4.56
C SER A 56 15.72 5.41 -5.53
N ALA A 57 14.49 4.90 -5.50
CA ALA A 57 14.01 3.85 -6.40
C ALA A 57 13.61 4.34 -7.81
N PHE A 58 13.54 5.67 -8.07
CA PHE A 58 12.98 6.19 -9.32
C PHE A 58 13.65 7.47 -9.85
N THR A 59 14.91 7.74 -9.52
CA THR A 59 15.66 8.84 -10.14
C THR A 59 16.18 8.45 -11.52
N GLY A 60 15.29 8.45 -12.51
CA GLY A 60 15.61 8.77 -13.90
C GLY A 60 15.72 10.29 -14.06
N ALA A 61 16.71 10.92 -13.42
CA ALA A 61 17.08 12.30 -13.72
C ALA A 61 18.13 12.28 -14.84
N GLY A 62 17.70 12.62 -16.05
CA GLY A 62 18.46 12.39 -17.28
C GLY A 62 19.81 13.11 -17.35
N GLN A 63 20.78 12.40 -17.91
CA GLN A 63 21.84 12.95 -18.76
C GLN A 63 22.07 11.97 -19.92
N GLY A 64 21.90 12.47 -21.15
CA GLY A 64 22.27 11.75 -22.38
C GLY A 64 21.08 11.09 -23.08
N GLY A 65 20.80 11.53 -24.30
CA GLY A 65 19.72 11.00 -25.12
C GLY A 65 19.97 9.55 -25.52
N GLU A 66 19.12 8.67 -25.03
CA GLU A 66 18.74 7.38 -25.60
C GLU A 66 17.53 6.91 -24.76
N ALA A 67 16.52 6.30 -25.38
CA ALA A 67 15.36 5.78 -24.68
C ALA A 67 15.78 4.55 -23.85
N GLY A 68 16.43 4.79 -22.72
CA GLY A 68 16.89 3.78 -21.77
C GLY A 68 15.75 3.36 -20.83
N ALA A 69 15.57 2.05 -20.69
CA ALA A 69 14.65 1.43 -19.74
C ALA A 69 14.88 1.96 -18.31
N PRO A 70 13.85 1.98 -17.44
CA PRO A 70 14.03 2.39 -16.05
C PRO A 70 15.10 1.51 -15.39
N THR A 71 16.00 2.12 -14.63
CA THR A 71 17.06 1.42 -13.89
C THR A 71 16.43 0.77 -12.66
N HIS A 72 15.82 -0.39 -12.89
CA HIS A 72 14.91 -1.12 -12.02
C HIS A 72 15.54 -1.84 -10.80
N ALA A 73 16.81 -1.62 -10.49
CA ALA A 73 17.53 -2.42 -9.49
C ALA A 73 17.13 -2.13 -8.03
N GLU A 74 16.67 -0.90 -7.73
CA GLU A 74 16.23 -0.52 -6.38
C GLU A 74 14.70 -0.55 -6.32
N GLY A 75 14.11 -1.62 -5.77
CA GLY A 75 12.66 -1.75 -5.60
C GLY A 75 12.03 -2.96 -6.29
N GLU A 76 12.82 -3.76 -7.00
CA GLU A 76 12.40 -5.08 -7.47
C GLU A 76 12.05 -5.98 -6.28
N LEU A 77 10.86 -6.58 -6.35
CA LEU A 77 10.33 -7.46 -5.30
C LEU A 77 10.29 -8.90 -5.79
N GLN A 78 10.56 -9.82 -4.86
CA GLN A 78 10.45 -11.25 -5.13
C GLN A 78 9.13 -11.82 -4.59
N ILE A 79 8.54 -12.69 -5.40
CA ILE A 79 7.41 -13.52 -5.00
C ILE A 79 7.95 -14.77 -4.29
N HIS A 80 7.38 -15.08 -3.14
CA HIS A 80 7.68 -16.27 -2.35
C HIS A 80 6.40 -17.06 -2.13
N GLU A 81 6.53 -18.38 -2.11
CA GLU A 81 5.44 -19.27 -1.73
C GLU A 81 5.56 -19.66 -0.25
N ASP A 82 4.49 -19.44 0.51
CA ASP A 82 4.33 -19.89 1.88
C ASP A 82 3.26 -20.98 1.94
N GLN A 83 3.56 -22.09 2.62
CA GLN A 83 2.68 -23.27 2.67
C GLN A 83 1.32 -23.02 3.36
N ARG A 84 1.18 -21.93 4.14
CA ARG A 84 -0.05 -21.58 4.86
C ARG A 84 -0.75 -20.36 4.26
N LEU A 85 0.02 -19.40 3.77
CA LEU A 85 -0.48 -18.10 3.32
C LEU A 85 -0.56 -17.97 1.79
N GLY A 86 0.02 -18.92 1.04
CA GLY A 86 0.07 -18.89 -0.42
C GLY A 86 1.18 -17.97 -0.94
N LEU A 87 0.90 -17.25 -2.03
CA LEU A 87 1.88 -16.34 -2.64
C LEU A 87 2.01 -15.05 -1.83
N LEU A 88 3.25 -14.69 -1.50
CA LEU A 88 3.60 -13.50 -0.73
C LEU A 88 4.66 -12.69 -1.49
N VAL A 89 4.55 -11.37 -1.42
CA VAL A 89 5.60 -10.47 -1.92
C VAL A 89 6.43 -9.99 -0.73
N ARG A 90 7.69 -10.43 -0.64
CA ARG A 90 8.58 -10.03 0.46
C ARG A 90 9.20 -8.67 0.17
N GLY A 91 9.37 -7.87 1.21
CA GLY A 91 9.97 -6.55 1.10
C GLY A 91 9.03 -5.43 0.61
N LEU A 92 7.79 -5.77 0.22
CA LEU A 92 6.78 -4.77 -0.16
C LEU A 92 6.48 -3.85 1.03
N ARG A 93 6.65 -2.55 0.84
CA ARG A 93 6.39 -1.57 1.88
C ARG A 93 4.89 -1.42 2.14
N GLU A 94 4.55 -1.46 3.41
CA GLU A 94 3.23 -1.14 3.91
C GLU A 94 3.32 0.14 4.75
N VAL A 95 2.60 1.17 4.33
CA VAL A 95 2.54 2.46 5.04
C VAL A 95 1.25 2.53 5.84
N SER A 96 1.36 2.82 7.14
CA SER A 96 0.21 3.15 7.97
C SER A 96 -0.35 4.50 7.57
N VAL A 97 -1.64 4.56 7.30
CA VAL A 97 -2.32 5.78 6.86
C VAL A 97 -3.22 6.28 7.98
N GLU A 98 -2.92 7.47 8.47
CA GLU A 98 -3.70 8.18 9.47
C GLU A 98 -4.49 9.30 8.80
N ARG A 99 -5.65 9.68 9.36
CA ARG A 99 -6.53 10.73 8.82
C ARG A 99 -6.74 11.84 9.83
#